data_AF-T2IA75-F1
#
_entry.id   AF-T2IA75-F1
#
_cell.length_a   1.000
_cell.length_b   1.000
_cell.length_c   1.000
_cell.angle_alpha   90.00
_cell.angle_beta   90.00
_cell.angle_gamma   90.00
#
_symmetry.space_group_name_H-M   'P 1'
#
loop_
_entity.id
_entity.type
_entity.pdbx_description
1 polymer ?
#
loop_
_entity_poly.entity_id
_entity_poly.type
_entity_poly.pdbx_seq_one_letter_code
_entity_poly.pdbx_strand_id
1 'polypeptide(L)'
;MQEAIQAYQKAAKVFTGESYPQEFAILQNNIAIAYLSLPLSPDQEKMRQGMAVQSFEAALKWVTLIDHPSEYAMLQNNLANALQYLNTTHPIDNNLKALAAYDEALKVRSRQDTPMEYANTIANKANVLFNLPDDVEHPEAGNPNNLKQSQAYYQEAKQIFGDYGQWERVNIVTEMLQDIDREIAAFSQ
;
A
#
# COMPACT_ATOMS: atom_id res chain seq x y z
N MET A 1 -14.50 17.42 -2.41
CA MET A 1 -13.73 16.50 -1.53
C MET A 1 -14.04 16.71 -0.05
N GLN A 2 -13.93 17.93 0.48
CA GLN A 2 -14.26 18.22 1.89
C GLN A 2 -15.73 17.91 2.26
N GLU A 3 -16.67 18.25 1.39
CA GLU A 3 -18.09 17.90 1.57
C GLU A 3 -18.33 16.38 1.56
N ALA A 4 -17.60 15.64 0.72
CA ALA A 4 -17.67 14.18 0.67
C ALA A 4 -17.19 13.55 1.99
N ILE A 5 -16.09 14.05 2.55
CA ILE A 5 -15.60 13.63 3.87
C ILE A 5 -16.68 13.86 4.94
N GLN A 6 -17.31 15.04 4.96
CA GLN A 6 -18.39 15.33 5.92
C GLN A 6 -19.60 14.40 5.73
N ALA A 7 -19.99 14.11 4.48
CA ALA A 7 -21.08 13.20 4.17
C ALA A 7 -20.77 11.77 4.65
N TYR A 8 -19.57 11.25 4.36
CA TYR A 8 -19.14 9.94 4.83
C TYR A 8 -19.04 9.88 6.36
N GLN A 9 -18.54 10.93 7.02
CA GLN A 9 -18.50 11.00 8.49
C GLN A 9 -19.89 11.02 9.11
N LYS A 10 -20.89 11.64 8.46
CA LYS A 10 -22.29 11.55 8.89
C LYS A 10 -22.83 10.13 8.71
N ALA A 11 -22.56 9.49 7.58
CA ALA A 11 -22.96 8.11 7.32
C ALA A 11 -22.33 7.14 8.34
N ALA A 12 -21.07 7.34 8.72
CA ALA A 12 -20.36 6.53 9.72
C ALA A 12 -20.92 6.65 11.15
N LYS A 13 -21.82 7.60 11.41
CA LYS A 13 -22.60 7.67 12.67
C LYS A 13 -23.82 6.74 12.67
N VAL A 14 -24.26 6.31 11.49
CA VAL A 14 -25.40 5.41 11.31
C VAL A 14 -24.91 3.99 11.02
N PHE A 15 -24.01 3.86 10.05
CA PHE A 15 -23.34 2.62 9.70
C PHE A 15 -22.08 2.46 10.56
N THR A 16 -22.26 2.10 11.82
CA THR A 16 -21.15 1.92 12.77
C THR A 16 -20.44 0.59 12.53
N GLY A 17 -19.16 0.50 12.93
CA GLY A 17 -18.42 -0.75 12.81
C GLY A 17 -19.02 -1.92 13.59
N GLU A 18 -19.75 -1.65 14.67
CA GLU A 18 -20.42 -2.67 15.49
C GLU A 18 -21.62 -3.28 14.78
N SER A 19 -22.45 -2.46 14.13
CA SER A 19 -23.70 -2.92 13.52
C SER A 19 -23.57 -3.23 12.03
N TYR A 20 -22.62 -2.58 11.35
CA TYR A 20 -22.42 -2.63 9.90
C TYR A 20 -20.92 -2.61 9.55
N PRO A 21 -20.14 -3.65 9.94
CA PRO A 21 -18.68 -3.67 9.82
C PRO A 21 -18.20 -3.49 8.37
N GLN A 22 -18.86 -4.12 7.40
CA GLN A 22 -18.49 -4.03 5.98
C GLN A 22 -18.74 -2.62 5.43
N GLU A 23 -19.92 -2.05 5.67
CA GLU A 23 -20.26 -0.69 5.23
C GLU A 23 -19.38 0.35 5.92
N PHE A 24 -19.10 0.18 7.21
CA PHE A 24 -18.19 1.05 7.95
C PHE A 24 -16.78 0.99 7.35
N ALA A 25 -16.29 -0.19 6.98
CA ALA A 25 -15.01 -0.35 6.30
C ALA A 25 -14.96 0.39 4.96
N ILE A 26 -16.00 0.27 4.14
CA ILE A 26 -16.11 1.00 2.86
C ILE A 26 -16.16 2.52 3.09
N LEU A 27 -16.91 2.98 4.09
CA LEU A 27 -16.99 4.41 4.43
C LEU A 27 -15.63 4.94 4.86
N GLN A 28 -14.93 4.25 5.75
CA GLN A 28 -13.60 4.67 6.21
C GLN A 28 -12.57 4.63 5.09
N ASN A 29 -12.60 3.62 4.21
CA ASN A 29 -11.77 3.57 3.02
C ASN A 29 -11.99 4.82 2.14
N ASN A 30 -13.24 5.19 1.90
CA ASN A 30 -13.58 6.35 1.09
C ASN A 30 -13.20 7.68 1.78
N ILE A 31 -13.33 7.76 3.10
CA ILE A 31 -12.84 8.91 3.88
C ILE A 31 -11.33 9.04 3.73
N ALA A 32 -10.58 7.95 3.85
CA ALA A 32 -9.13 7.95 3.71
C ALA A 32 -8.69 8.38 2.29
N ILE A 33 -9.28 7.80 1.25
CA ILE A 33 -9.02 8.19 -0.15
C ILE A 33 -9.35 9.66 -0.38
N ALA A 34 -10.45 10.16 0.21
CA ALA A 34 -10.83 11.55 0.10
C ALA A 34 -9.81 12.47 0.78
N TYR A 35 -9.25 12.08 1.93
CA TYR A 35 -8.14 12.82 2.55
C TYR A 35 -6.90 12.87 1.65
N LEU A 36 -6.50 11.73 1.08
CA LEU A 36 -5.34 11.64 0.18
C LEU A 36 -5.53 12.46 -1.11
N SER A 37 -6.77 12.62 -1.56
CA SER A 37 -7.12 13.36 -2.80
C SER A 37 -7.44 14.84 -2.60
N LEU A 38 -7.38 15.37 -1.38
CA LEU A 38 -7.57 16.81 -1.17
C LEU A 38 -6.42 17.58 -1.88
N PRO A 39 -6.65 18.78 -2.43
CA PRO A 39 -5.59 19.69 -2.81
C PRO A 39 -5.36 20.70 -1.67
N LEU A 40 -4.36 20.48 -0.84
CA LEU A 40 -3.94 21.40 0.22
C LEU A 40 -2.45 21.71 0.09
N SER A 41 -1.98 22.73 0.81
CA SER A 41 -0.57 23.09 0.87
C SER A 41 0.30 21.92 1.37
N PRO A 42 1.60 21.90 1.02
CA PRO A 42 2.55 20.91 1.54
C PRO A 42 2.55 20.82 3.07
N ASP A 43 2.36 21.94 3.77
CA ASP A 43 2.28 21.98 5.24
C ASP A 43 1.12 21.16 5.82
N GLN A 44 0.07 20.92 5.02
CA GLN A 44 -1.12 20.15 5.41
C GLN A 44 -1.11 18.72 4.85
N GLU A 45 -0.07 18.32 4.12
CA GLU A 45 0.08 16.99 3.54
C GLU A 45 0.20 15.91 4.62
N LYS A 46 1.16 16.09 5.56
CA LYS A 46 1.38 15.15 6.67
C LYS A 46 0.13 14.93 7.50
N MET A 47 -0.65 15.99 7.75
CA MET A 47 -1.92 15.90 8.48
C MET A 47 -2.91 14.99 7.74
N ARG A 48 -3.12 15.19 6.44
CA ARG A 48 -4.09 14.40 5.67
C ARG A 48 -3.68 12.94 5.54
N GLN A 49 -2.40 12.67 5.30
CA GLN A 49 -1.89 11.30 5.24
C GLN A 49 -2.06 10.61 6.60
N GLY A 50 -1.80 11.32 7.71
CA GLY A 50 -2.09 10.82 9.05
C GLY A 50 -3.58 10.57 9.31
N MET A 51 -4.49 11.37 8.75
CA MET A 51 -5.93 11.13 8.83
C MET A 51 -6.37 9.92 7.99
N ALA A 52 -5.76 9.72 6.81
CA ALA A 52 -6.02 8.56 5.97
C ALA A 52 -5.60 7.26 6.67
N VAL A 53 -4.39 7.23 7.26
CA VAL A 53 -3.90 6.10 8.07
C VAL A 53 -4.87 5.79 9.21
N GLN A 54 -5.28 6.80 9.99
CA GLN A 54 -6.24 6.62 11.08
C GLN A 54 -7.60 6.06 10.61
N SER A 55 -8.09 6.49 9.45
CA SER A 55 -9.33 5.95 8.89
C SER A 55 -9.20 4.48 8.52
N PHE A 56 -8.10 4.06 7.87
CA PHE A 56 -7.87 2.65 7.58
C PHE A 56 -7.74 1.81 8.85
N GLU A 57 -6.96 2.27 9.83
CA GLU A 57 -6.81 1.59 11.13
C GLU A 57 -8.14 1.49 11.91
N ALA A 58 -9.00 2.51 11.82
CA ALA A 58 -10.31 2.49 12.45
C ALA A 58 -11.22 1.41 11.84
N ALA A 59 -11.16 1.21 10.52
CA ALA A 59 -11.90 0.17 9.83
C ALA A 59 -11.39 -1.24 10.17
N LEU A 60 -10.07 -1.42 10.22
CA LEU A 60 -9.41 -2.70 10.54
C LEU A 60 -9.68 -3.21 11.96
N LYS A 61 -10.32 -2.41 12.82
CA LYS A 61 -10.84 -2.87 14.13
C LYS A 61 -12.13 -3.69 14.02
N TRP A 62 -12.84 -3.58 12.90
CA TRP A 62 -14.18 -4.16 12.71
C TRP A 62 -14.23 -5.19 11.58
N VAL A 63 -13.29 -5.13 10.64
CA VAL A 63 -13.08 -6.17 9.64
C VAL A 63 -11.85 -6.99 9.96
N THR A 64 -11.95 -8.30 9.79
CA THR A 64 -10.89 -9.26 10.11
C THR A 64 -10.60 -10.12 8.90
N LEU A 65 -9.43 -10.77 8.91
CA LEU A 65 -9.05 -11.75 7.89
C LEU A 65 -10.09 -12.87 7.71
N ILE A 66 -10.81 -13.24 8.77
CA ILE A 66 -11.74 -14.37 8.76
C ILE A 66 -13.14 -13.93 8.33
N ASP A 67 -13.65 -12.86 8.95
CA ASP A 67 -15.06 -12.48 8.80
C ASP A 67 -15.30 -11.67 7.52
N HIS A 68 -14.29 -10.90 7.10
CA HIS A 68 -14.39 -9.96 5.97
C HIS A 68 -13.08 -9.94 5.16
N PRO A 69 -12.64 -11.08 4.59
CA PRO A 69 -11.31 -11.22 3.99
C PRO A 69 -11.03 -10.21 2.88
N SER A 70 -12.02 -9.93 2.02
CA SER A 70 -11.88 -9.01 0.90
C SER A 70 -11.64 -7.57 1.37
N GLU A 71 -12.49 -7.08 2.28
CA GLU A 71 -12.38 -5.74 2.86
C GLU A 71 -11.09 -5.60 3.69
N TYR A 72 -10.74 -6.63 4.46
CA TYR A 72 -9.50 -6.68 5.23
C TYR A 72 -8.28 -6.50 4.31
N ALA A 73 -8.18 -7.27 3.23
CA ALA A 73 -7.06 -7.19 2.30
C ALA A 73 -7.01 -5.86 1.54
N MET A 74 -8.17 -5.31 1.17
CA MET A 74 -8.26 -3.98 0.57
C MET A 74 -7.74 -2.89 1.51
N LEU A 75 -8.20 -2.89 2.76
CA LEU A 75 -7.79 -1.90 3.75
C LEU A 75 -6.32 -2.03 4.12
N GLN A 76 -5.81 -3.24 4.29
CA GLN A 76 -4.40 -3.48 4.57
C GLN A 76 -3.50 -2.97 3.43
N ASN A 77 -3.86 -3.26 2.17
CA ASN A 77 -3.13 -2.73 1.01
C ASN A 77 -3.16 -1.19 0.95
N ASN A 78 -4.30 -0.57 1.25
CA ASN A 78 -4.43 0.88 1.19
C ASN A 78 -3.74 1.57 2.37
N LEU A 79 -3.75 0.96 3.55
CA LEU A 79 -2.95 1.37 4.70
C LEU A 79 -1.46 1.33 4.35
N ALA A 80 -0.99 0.24 3.75
CA ALA A 80 0.39 0.08 3.32
C ALA A 80 0.82 1.16 2.32
N ASN A 81 -0.02 1.45 1.31
CA ASN A 81 0.21 2.55 0.37
C ASN A 81 0.32 3.90 1.12
N ALA A 82 -0.61 4.18 2.03
CA ALA A 82 -0.62 5.43 2.78
C ALA A 82 0.62 5.60 3.68
N LEU A 83 1.09 4.51 4.29
CA LEU A 83 2.31 4.49 5.10
C LEU A 83 3.56 4.69 4.24
N GLN A 84 3.65 4.03 3.09
CA GLN A 84 4.78 4.13 2.16
C GLN A 84 5.01 5.58 1.69
N TYR A 85 3.93 6.29 1.38
CA TYR A 85 4.00 7.67 0.86
C TYR A 85 3.85 8.74 1.94
N LEU A 86 3.76 8.37 3.22
CA LEU A 86 3.61 9.31 4.33
C LEU A 86 4.89 10.15 4.46
N ASN A 87 4.79 11.46 4.29
CA ASN A 87 5.90 12.38 4.47
C ASN A 87 6.25 12.49 5.97
N THR A 88 7.36 11.88 6.37
CA THR A 88 7.75 11.72 7.77
C THR A 88 9.27 11.84 7.96
N THR A 89 9.68 12.12 9.19
CA THR A 89 11.07 12.02 9.64
C THR A 89 11.51 10.58 9.93
N HIS A 90 10.58 9.61 9.90
CA HIS A 90 10.83 8.19 10.19
C HIS A 90 10.36 7.27 9.03
N PRO A 91 10.92 7.43 7.82
CA PRO A 91 10.45 6.69 6.64
C PRO A 91 10.68 5.17 6.75
N ILE A 92 11.75 4.74 7.42
CA ILE A 92 12.05 3.31 7.61
C ILE A 92 10.96 2.61 8.43
N ASP A 93 10.58 3.17 9.58
CA ASP A 93 9.54 2.59 10.43
C ASP A 93 8.19 2.45 9.69
N ASN A 94 7.85 3.46 8.88
CA ASN A 94 6.65 3.43 8.06
C ASN A 94 6.73 2.38 6.96
N ASN A 95 7.88 2.25 6.30
CA ASN A 95 8.12 1.23 5.28
C ASN A 95 8.04 -0.19 5.86
N LEU A 96 8.56 -0.43 7.06
CA LEU A 96 8.43 -1.71 7.75
C LEU A 96 6.96 -2.04 8.06
N LYS A 97 6.19 -1.05 8.54
CA LYS A 97 4.74 -1.21 8.75
C LYS A 97 3.98 -1.44 7.43
N ALA A 98 4.39 -0.77 6.35
CA ALA A 98 3.82 -0.97 5.03
C ALA A 98 4.09 -2.39 4.51
N LEU A 99 5.31 -2.93 4.67
CA LEU A 99 5.61 -4.32 4.33
C LEU A 99 4.70 -5.29 5.08
N ALA A 100 4.57 -5.12 6.40
CA ALA A 100 3.69 -5.96 7.22
C ALA A 100 2.23 -5.89 6.74
N ALA A 101 1.73 -4.69 6.41
CA ALA A 101 0.37 -4.52 5.92
C ALA A 101 0.18 -5.12 4.50
N TYR A 102 1.16 -5.02 3.59
CA TYR A 102 1.11 -5.76 2.32
C TYR A 102 1.09 -7.27 2.54
N ASP A 103 1.88 -7.79 3.49
CA ASP A 103 1.87 -9.22 3.83
C ASP A 103 0.52 -9.67 4.37
N GLU A 104 -0.16 -8.86 5.19
CA GLU A 104 -1.53 -9.13 5.61
C GLU A 104 -2.51 -9.17 4.43
N ALA A 105 -2.38 -8.25 3.46
CA ALA A 105 -3.22 -8.26 2.27
C ALA A 105 -2.99 -9.52 1.39
N LEU A 106 -1.73 -9.98 1.31
CA LEU A 106 -1.33 -11.17 0.55
C LEU A 106 -1.79 -12.49 1.19
N LYS A 107 -2.28 -12.50 2.43
CA LYS A 107 -2.96 -13.67 3.01
C LYS A 107 -4.29 -14.00 2.33
N VAL A 108 -4.90 -13.00 1.68
CA VAL A 108 -6.16 -13.14 0.95
C VAL A 108 -5.93 -13.03 -0.55
N ARG A 109 -5.10 -12.07 -0.97
CA ARG A 109 -4.82 -11.84 -2.38
C ARG A 109 -3.83 -12.86 -2.88
N SER A 110 -4.26 -13.71 -3.81
CA SER A 110 -3.43 -14.74 -4.41
C SER A 110 -3.38 -14.58 -5.92
N ARG A 111 -2.31 -15.10 -6.54
CA ARG A 111 -2.20 -15.17 -8.00
C ARG A 111 -3.34 -15.98 -8.63
N GLN A 112 -3.86 -16.98 -7.91
CA GLN A 112 -4.90 -17.88 -8.40
C GLN A 112 -6.30 -17.24 -8.35
N ASP A 113 -6.63 -16.58 -7.24
CA ASP A 113 -8.01 -16.16 -6.95
C ASP A 113 -8.24 -14.69 -7.29
N THR A 114 -7.23 -13.84 -7.09
CA THR A 114 -7.30 -12.38 -7.33
C THR A 114 -6.02 -11.87 -8.00
N PRO A 115 -5.69 -12.34 -9.22
CA PRO A 115 -4.39 -12.10 -9.85
C PRO A 115 -4.05 -10.62 -10.01
N MET A 116 -5.03 -9.79 -10.35
CA MET A 116 -4.82 -8.36 -10.56
C MET A 116 -4.53 -7.61 -9.26
N GLU A 117 -5.29 -7.90 -8.20
CA GLU A 117 -5.08 -7.35 -6.87
C GLU A 117 -3.76 -7.83 -6.26
N TYR A 118 -3.43 -9.10 -6.46
CA TYR A 118 -2.16 -9.70 -6.05
C TYR A 118 -0.98 -8.99 -6.73
N ALA A 119 -1.01 -8.87 -8.07
CA ALA A 119 0.05 -8.20 -8.85
C ALA A 119 0.26 -6.74 -8.42
N ASN A 120 -0.83 -6.01 -8.15
CA ASN A 120 -0.75 -4.67 -7.57
C ASN A 120 -0.08 -4.65 -6.19
N THR A 121 -0.47 -5.56 -5.31
CA THR A 121 0.09 -5.61 -3.94
C THR A 121 1.57 -5.96 -3.96
N ILE A 122 2.00 -6.96 -4.75
CA ILE A 122 3.42 -7.31 -4.83
C ILE A 122 4.26 -6.23 -5.53
N ALA A 123 3.72 -5.51 -6.52
CA ALA A 123 4.41 -4.36 -7.13
C ALA A 123 4.61 -3.22 -6.13
N ASN A 124 3.59 -2.91 -5.33
CA ASN A 124 3.70 -1.89 -4.30
C ASN A 124 4.66 -2.30 -3.17
N LYS A 125 4.66 -3.60 -2.81
CA LYS A 125 5.64 -4.18 -1.87
C LYS A 125 7.06 -4.08 -2.42
N ALA A 126 7.27 -4.37 -3.71
CA ALA A 126 8.54 -4.22 -4.39
C ALA A 126 9.07 -2.79 -4.33
N ASN A 127 8.18 -1.79 -4.46
CA ASN A 127 8.55 -0.38 -4.31
C ASN A 127 9.05 -0.04 -2.89
N VAL A 128 8.51 -0.66 -1.85
CA VAL A 128 9.06 -0.49 -0.48
C VAL A 128 10.46 -1.06 -0.40
N LEU A 129 10.64 -2.31 -0.87
CA LEU A 129 11.92 -3.01 -0.80
C LEU A 129 13.03 -2.28 -1.57
N PHE A 130 12.68 -1.66 -2.70
CA PHE A 130 13.61 -0.84 -3.47
C PHE A 130 14.26 0.29 -2.63
N ASN A 131 13.52 0.84 -1.67
CA ASN A 131 13.96 1.98 -0.86
C ASN A 131 14.36 1.62 0.58
N LEU A 132 14.19 0.35 0.98
CA LEU A 132 14.43 -0.09 2.37
C LEU A 132 15.84 -0.69 2.49
N PRO A 133 16.68 -0.23 3.45
CA PRO A 133 17.97 -0.86 3.72
C PRO A 133 17.80 -2.33 4.14
N ASP A 134 18.79 -3.17 3.82
CA ASP A 134 18.80 -4.56 4.29
C ASP A 134 18.99 -4.63 5.81
N ASP A 135 19.81 -3.73 6.35
CA ASP A 135 20.04 -3.55 7.79
C ASP A 135 19.57 -2.14 8.20
N VAL A 136 18.52 -2.11 9.02
CA VAL A 136 17.94 -0.86 9.53
C VAL A 136 18.88 -0.14 10.51
N GLU A 137 19.75 -0.87 11.19
CA GLU A 137 20.73 -0.29 12.11
C GLU A 137 21.94 0.28 11.36
N HIS A 138 22.24 -0.24 10.17
CA HIS A 138 23.37 0.16 9.31
C HIS A 138 22.91 0.47 7.86
N PRO A 139 22.08 1.50 7.66
CA PRO A 139 21.49 1.80 6.35
C PRO A 139 22.53 2.15 5.27
N GLU A 140 23.74 2.56 5.66
CA GLU A 140 24.86 2.82 4.76
C GLU A 140 25.38 1.58 4.03
N ALA A 141 25.08 0.38 4.55
CA ALA A 141 25.40 -0.89 3.89
C ALA A 141 24.56 -1.11 2.61
N GLY A 142 23.52 -0.30 2.40
CA GLY A 142 22.63 -0.38 1.25
C GLY A 142 21.60 -1.51 1.38
N ASN A 143 21.14 -2.00 0.23
CA ASN A 143 20.02 -2.94 0.18
C ASN A 143 20.09 -4.01 -0.94
N PRO A 144 21.25 -4.66 -1.19
CA PRO A 144 21.38 -5.61 -2.30
C PRO A 144 20.43 -6.81 -2.22
N ASN A 145 20.01 -7.25 -1.03
CA ASN A 145 19.06 -8.35 -0.88
C ASN A 145 17.63 -7.88 -1.16
N ASN A 146 17.22 -6.74 -0.60
CA ASN A 146 15.91 -6.16 -0.86
C ASN A 146 15.76 -5.75 -2.33
N LEU A 147 16.81 -5.29 -3.01
CA LEU A 147 16.79 -5.03 -4.46
C LEU A 147 16.50 -6.30 -5.26
N LYS A 148 17.12 -7.44 -4.93
CA LYS A 148 16.84 -8.73 -5.57
C LYS A 148 15.39 -9.19 -5.33
N GLN A 149 14.88 -9.00 -4.12
CA GLN A 149 13.47 -9.32 -3.81
C GLN A 149 12.51 -8.39 -4.57
N SER A 150 12.80 -7.09 -4.61
CA SER A 150 12.05 -6.09 -5.38
C SER A 150 12.00 -6.46 -6.86
N GLN A 151 13.15 -6.83 -7.44
CA GLN A 151 13.25 -7.29 -8.82
C GLN A 151 12.34 -8.50 -9.09
N ALA A 152 12.37 -9.52 -8.21
CA ALA A 152 11.56 -10.72 -8.36
C ALA A 152 10.05 -10.41 -8.32
N TYR A 153 9.62 -9.58 -7.36
CA TYR A 153 8.21 -9.18 -7.25
C TYR A 153 7.74 -8.36 -8.45
N TYR A 154 8.55 -7.43 -8.95
CA TYR A 154 8.20 -6.68 -10.16
C TYR A 154 8.18 -7.56 -11.41
N GLN A 155 9.08 -8.52 -11.55
CA GLN A 155 9.04 -9.49 -12.65
C GLN A 155 7.74 -10.31 -12.63
N GLU A 156 7.34 -10.80 -11.46
CA GLU A 156 6.07 -11.52 -11.30
C GLU A 156 4.86 -10.62 -11.59
N ALA A 157 4.83 -9.40 -11.04
CA ALA A 157 3.76 -8.44 -11.30
C ALA A 157 3.63 -8.12 -12.80
N LYS A 158 4.76 -7.88 -13.47
CA LYS A 158 4.83 -7.61 -14.91
C LYS A 158 4.24 -8.77 -15.72
N GLN A 159 4.58 -10.01 -15.37
CA GLN A 159 4.02 -11.19 -16.04
C GLN A 159 2.49 -11.19 -15.93
N ILE A 160 1.95 -11.02 -14.72
CA ILE A 160 0.52 -11.05 -14.49
C ILE A 160 -0.18 -9.88 -15.20
N PHE A 161 0.38 -8.67 -15.14
CA PHE A 161 -0.16 -7.54 -15.90
C PHE A 161 -0.18 -7.80 -17.40
N GLY A 162 0.84 -8.46 -17.96
CA GLY A 162 0.88 -8.88 -19.36
C GLY A 162 -0.20 -9.90 -19.69
N ASP A 163 -0.37 -10.93 -18.85
CA ASP A 163 -1.39 -11.98 -19.02
C ASP A 163 -2.82 -11.41 -19.06
N TYR A 164 -3.05 -10.29 -18.36
CA TYR A 164 -4.33 -9.58 -18.29
C TYR A 164 -4.42 -8.34 -19.21
N GLY A 165 -3.45 -8.13 -20.11
CA GLY A 165 -3.47 -7.05 -21.10
C GLY A 165 -3.30 -5.64 -20.53
N GLN A 166 -2.76 -5.50 -19.32
CA GLN A 166 -2.54 -4.24 -18.61
C GLN A 166 -1.21 -3.59 -19.03
N TRP A 167 -1.08 -3.27 -20.32
CA TRP A 167 0.19 -2.85 -20.93
C TRP A 167 0.76 -1.54 -20.38
N GLU A 168 -0.09 -0.61 -19.94
CA GLU A 168 0.36 0.59 -19.25
C GLU A 168 1.13 0.24 -17.97
N ARG A 169 0.62 -0.70 -17.18
CA ARG A 169 1.30 -1.18 -15.97
C ARG A 169 2.56 -1.98 -16.29
N VAL A 170 2.54 -2.78 -17.37
CA VAL A 170 3.74 -3.47 -17.86
C VAL A 170 4.85 -2.47 -18.18
N ASN A 171 4.53 -1.34 -18.81
CA ASN A 171 5.51 -0.31 -19.13
C ASN A 171 6.08 0.33 -17.86
N ILE A 172 5.22 0.76 -16.93
CA ILE A 172 5.63 1.32 -15.64
C ILE A 172 6.56 0.36 -14.89
N VAL A 173 6.17 -0.91 -14.77
CA VAL A 173 7.00 -1.92 -14.08
C VAL A 173 8.31 -2.20 -14.82
N THR A 174 8.32 -2.08 -16.15
CA THR A 174 9.55 -2.26 -16.94
C THR A 174 10.56 -1.15 -16.64
N GLU A 175 10.12 0.09 -16.47
CA GLU A 175 10.99 1.20 -16.06
C GLU A 175 11.56 0.96 -14.65
N MET A 176 10.71 0.56 -13.69
CA MET A 176 11.17 0.21 -12.34
C MET A 176 12.21 -0.92 -12.32
N LEU A 177 12.04 -1.94 -13.17
CA LEU A 177 13.02 -3.02 -13.29
C LEU A 177 14.36 -2.54 -13.85
N GLN A 178 14.36 -1.61 -14.81
CA GLN A 178 15.60 -1.02 -15.33
C GLN A 178 16.35 -0.22 -14.26
N ASP A 179 15.62 0.48 -13.39
CA ASP A 179 16.20 1.20 -12.26
C ASP A 179 16.85 0.22 -11.27
N ILE A 180 16.13 -0.85 -10.91
CA ILE A 180 16.64 -1.91 -10.04
C ILE A 180 17.89 -2.59 -10.61
N ASP A 181 17.89 -2.91 -11.90
CA ASP A 181 19.04 -3.55 -12.55
C ASP A 181 20.29 -2.67 -12.49
N ARG A 182 20.13 -1.34 -12.63
CA ARG A 182 21.21 -0.37 -12.50
C ARG A 182 21.76 -0.32 -11.07
N GLU A 183 20.89 -0.27 -10.07
CA GLU A 183 21.29 -0.26 -8.65
C GLU A 183 22.01 -1.56 -8.26
N ILE A 184 21.50 -2.73 -8.66
CA ILE A 184 22.15 -4.03 -8.38
C ILE A 184 23.55 -4.09 -9.02
N ALA A 185 23.70 -3.57 -10.25
CA ALA A 185 24.99 -3.51 -10.92
C ALA A 185 26.00 -2.58 -10.22
N ALA A 186 25.54 -1.54 -9.52
CA ALA A 186 26.39 -0.65 -8.73
C ALA A 186 27.00 -1.36 -7.50
N PHE A 187 26.28 -2.29 -6.88
CA PHE A 187 26.79 -3.09 -5.75
C PHE A 187 27.72 -4.25 -6.15
N SER A 188 27.82 -4.54 -7.45
CA SER A 188 28.63 -5.66 -7.97
C SER A 188 30.01 -5.22 -8.49
N GLN A 189 30.34 -3.93 -8.39
CA GLN A 189 31.61 -3.31 -8.79
C GLN A 189 32.50 -3.05 -7.58
#